data_AF-K3X8L1-F1
#
_entry.id   AF-K3X8L1-F1
#
_cell.length_a   1.000
_cell.length_b   1.000
_cell.length_c   1.000
_cell.angle_alpha   90.00
_cell.angle_beta   90.00
_cell.angle_gamma   90.00
#
_symmetry.space_group_name_H-M   'P 1'
#
loop_
_entity.id
_entity.type
_entity.pdbx_description
1 polymer ?
#
loop_
_entity_poly.entity_id
_entity_poly.type
_entity_poly.pdbx_seq_one_letter_code
_entity_poly.pdbx_strand_id
1 'polypeptide(L)'
;MAPKKNVKPEDDGLSESEVRSILIGKDGNLSRDFEAVLTKLFISFLEAPTDRSLTLDKLKEFSKICNDGQAFSDAEIKEIQTYFQCDENKGLTLKGFKDMYHTQSSAEPMETWKDMKKLGYEKELLEKRDAALRCRVCKSASNLVCSRCKVVRYCGADCQKQDWKASHKNTCKPVLD
;
A
#
# COMPACT_ATOMS: atom_id res chain seq x y z
N MET A 1 -18.93 32.81 -31.56
CA MET A 1 -19.24 32.33 -30.19
C MET A 1 -18.81 30.87 -30.12
N ALA A 2 -17.68 30.59 -29.49
CA ALA A 2 -17.21 29.22 -29.31
C ALA A 2 -18.10 28.49 -28.29
N PRO A 3 -18.46 27.22 -28.50
CA PRO A 3 -19.27 26.49 -27.54
C PRO A 3 -18.45 26.26 -26.26
N LYS A 4 -18.98 26.76 -25.15
CA LYS A 4 -18.46 26.49 -23.80
C LYS A 4 -18.52 24.99 -23.60
N LYS A 5 -17.34 24.34 -23.50
CA LYS A 5 -17.25 22.96 -23.04
C LYS A 5 -17.78 22.95 -21.61
N ASN A 6 -18.91 22.27 -21.40
CA ASN A 6 -19.39 21.90 -20.08
C ASN A 6 -18.33 20.98 -19.45
N VAL A 7 -17.44 21.56 -18.64
CA VAL A 7 -16.65 20.81 -17.68
C VAL A 7 -17.64 20.39 -16.61
N LYS A 8 -18.05 19.11 -16.65
CA LYS A 8 -18.71 18.49 -15.50
C LYS A 8 -17.73 18.56 -14.32
N PRO A 9 -18.20 18.81 -13.09
CA PRO A 9 -17.32 18.70 -11.93
C PRO A 9 -16.73 17.29 -11.93
N GLU A 10 -15.40 17.21 -11.97
CA GLU A 10 -14.67 15.95 -11.87
C GLU A 10 -14.95 15.39 -10.48
N ASP A 11 -15.44 14.14 -10.44
CA ASP A 11 -15.63 13.37 -9.22
C ASP A 11 -14.25 13.23 -8.54
N ASP A 12 -14.08 13.81 -7.34
CA ASP A 12 -12.83 13.98 -6.56
C ASP A 12 -12.19 12.66 -6.07
N GLY A 13 -12.36 11.55 -6.79
CA GLY A 13 -11.90 10.21 -6.42
C GLY A 13 -10.69 9.73 -7.23
N LEU A 14 -9.80 8.96 -6.59
CA LEU A 14 -8.77 8.21 -7.31
C LEU A 14 -9.42 7.13 -8.19
N SER A 15 -8.89 6.95 -9.40
CA SER A 15 -9.24 5.81 -10.24
C SER A 15 -8.73 4.48 -9.67
N GLU A 16 -9.35 3.37 -10.05
CA GLU A 16 -8.92 2.03 -9.64
C GLU A 16 -7.45 1.75 -9.98
N SER A 17 -6.99 2.21 -11.16
CA SER A 17 -5.58 2.05 -11.55
C SER A 17 -4.63 2.83 -10.66
N GLU A 18 -5.02 4.01 -10.20
CA GLU A 18 -4.21 4.81 -9.26
C GLU A 18 -4.15 4.13 -7.90
N VAL A 19 -5.31 3.69 -7.38
CA VAL A 19 -5.40 2.92 -6.13
C VAL A 19 -4.54 1.67 -6.22
N ARG A 20 -4.67 0.88 -7.30
CA ARG A 20 -3.86 -0.31 -7.51
C ARG A 20 -2.37 0.00 -7.48
N SER A 21 -1.93 1.11 -8.07
CA SER A 21 -0.51 1.51 -8.06
C SER A 21 0.01 1.95 -6.68
N ILE A 22 -0.89 2.35 -5.78
CA ILE A 22 -0.57 2.65 -4.37
C ILE A 22 -0.41 1.35 -3.58
N LEU A 23 -1.29 0.36 -3.81
CA LEU A 23 -1.34 -0.88 -3.03
C LEU A 23 -0.39 -1.96 -3.55
N ILE A 24 -0.26 -2.10 -4.86
CA ILE A 24 0.49 -3.16 -5.54
C ILE A 24 1.65 -2.56 -6.34
N GLY A 25 2.85 -3.05 -6.07
CA GLY A 25 4.07 -2.73 -6.80
C GLY A 25 4.06 -3.25 -8.23
N LYS A 26 4.99 -2.76 -9.05
CA LYS A 26 5.15 -3.20 -10.44
C LYS A 26 5.57 -4.66 -10.59
N ASP A 27 6.15 -5.22 -9.53
CA ASP A 27 6.53 -6.62 -9.40
C ASP A 27 5.35 -7.53 -9.00
N GLY A 28 4.14 -6.97 -8.88
CA GLY A 28 2.94 -7.69 -8.48
C GLY A 28 2.84 -7.96 -6.99
N ASN A 29 3.83 -7.58 -6.18
CA ASN A 29 3.78 -7.70 -4.72
C ASN A 29 3.12 -6.46 -4.10
N LEU A 30 2.87 -6.49 -2.78
CA LEU A 30 2.48 -5.29 -2.05
C LEU A 30 3.52 -4.18 -2.27
N SER A 31 3.06 -2.95 -2.47
CA SER A 31 3.95 -1.80 -2.50
C SER A 31 4.63 -1.64 -1.14
N ARG A 32 5.87 -1.16 -1.14
CA ARG A 32 6.65 -0.97 0.09
C ARG A 32 5.93 -0.09 1.12
N ASP A 33 5.29 0.98 0.66
CA ASP A 33 4.60 1.93 1.55
C ASP A 33 3.31 1.31 2.10
N PHE A 34 2.58 0.55 1.28
CA PHE A 34 1.40 -0.17 1.75
C PHE A 34 1.76 -1.29 2.73
N GLU A 35 2.84 -2.04 2.48
CA GLU A 35 3.34 -3.06 3.39
C GLU A 35 3.73 -2.46 4.77
N ALA A 36 4.31 -1.27 4.78
CA ALA A 36 4.62 -0.55 6.01
C ALA A 36 3.35 -0.14 6.77
N VAL A 37 2.32 0.31 6.07
CA VAL A 37 0.99 0.59 6.65
C VAL A 37 0.35 -0.67 7.23
N LEU A 38 0.34 -1.79 6.49
CA LEU A 38 -0.19 -3.07 6.98
C LEU A 38 0.55 -3.56 8.22
N THR A 39 1.86 -3.32 8.30
CA THR A 39 2.65 -3.68 9.49
C THR A 39 2.22 -2.86 10.71
N LYS A 40 2.03 -1.54 10.56
CA LYS A 40 1.52 -0.69 11.64
C LYS A 40 0.11 -1.09 12.06
N LEU A 41 -0.75 -1.35 11.08
CA LEU A 41 -2.12 -1.79 11.27
C LEU A 41 -2.14 -3.10 12.08
N PHE A 42 -1.40 -4.12 11.64
CA PHE A 42 -1.28 -5.38 12.35
C PHE A 42 -0.84 -5.18 13.81
N ILE A 43 0.22 -4.40 14.03
CA ILE A 43 0.73 -4.11 15.39
C ILE A 43 -0.35 -3.43 16.26
N SER A 44 -1.16 -2.55 15.69
CA SER A 44 -2.20 -1.83 16.43
C SER A 44 -3.34 -2.72 16.95
N PHE A 45 -3.47 -3.95 16.43
CA PHE A 45 -4.48 -4.92 16.87
C PHE A 45 -3.90 -6.05 17.73
N LEU A 46 -2.59 -6.09 17.98
CA LEU A 46 -2.01 -7.05 18.90
C LEU A 46 -2.50 -6.79 20.33
N GLU A 47 -2.66 -7.87 21.10
CA GLU A 47 -3.06 -7.77 22.51
C GLU A 47 -1.90 -7.29 23.37
N ALA A 48 -0.69 -7.82 23.12
CA ALA A 48 0.56 -7.36 23.70
C ALA A 48 1.60 -7.03 22.60
N PRO A 49 2.51 -6.05 22.83
CA PRO A 49 3.55 -5.69 21.85
C PRO A 49 4.52 -6.84 21.49
N THR A 50 4.56 -7.88 22.31
CA THR A 50 5.39 -9.07 22.12
C THR A 50 4.71 -10.15 21.26
N ASP A 51 3.41 -10.01 21.01
CA ASP A 51 2.66 -10.98 20.24
C ASP A 51 3.11 -10.99 18.79
N ARG A 52 2.98 -12.15 18.16
CA ARG A 52 3.42 -12.39 16.78
C ARG A 52 2.28 -12.70 15.83
N SER A 53 1.06 -12.74 16.36
CA SER A 53 -0.15 -13.14 15.67
C SER A 53 -1.36 -12.40 16.24
N LEU A 54 -2.37 -12.19 15.39
CA LEU A 54 -3.69 -11.75 15.83
C LEU A 54 -4.47 -12.97 16.28
N THR A 55 -4.90 -12.96 17.54
CA THR A 55 -5.82 -13.98 18.05
C THR A 55 -7.15 -13.92 17.30
N LEU A 56 -7.97 -14.97 17.42
CA LEU A 56 -9.31 -15.01 16.84
C LEU A 56 -10.14 -13.77 17.22
N ASP A 57 -10.09 -13.40 18.50
CA ASP A 57 -10.88 -12.28 19.02
C ASP A 57 -10.41 -10.95 18.44
N LYS A 58 -9.08 -10.75 18.33
CA LYS A 58 -8.51 -9.56 17.69
C LYS A 58 -8.80 -9.50 16.19
N LEU A 59 -8.78 -10.64 15.51
CA LEU A 59 -9.17 -10.69 14.09
C LEU A 59 -10.67 -10.36 13.90
N LYS A 60 -11.54 -10.82 14.81
CA LYS A 60 -12.96 -10.45 14.81
C LYS A 60 -13.16 -8.97 15.12
N GLU A 61 -12.45 -8.40 16.09
CA GLU A 61 -12.47 -6.95 16.37
C GLU A 61 -12.06 -6.13 15.15
N PHE A 62 -10.95 -6.50 14.51
CA PHE A 62 -10.45 -5.87 13.29
C PHE A 62 -11.50 -5.90 12.16
N SER A 63 -12.11 -7.07 11.91
CA SER A 63 -13.08 -7.22 10.81
C SER A 63 -14.31 -6.33 10.95
N LYS A 64 -14.76 -6.05 12.18
CA LYS A 64 -15.88 -5.14 12.45
C LYS A 64 -15.61 -3.73 11.95
N ILE A 65 -14.36 -3.27 11.96
CA ILE A 65 -14.02 -1.92 11.53
C ILE A 65 -14.11 -1.80 10.00
N CYS A 66 -13.74 -2.86 9.29
CA CYS A 66 -13.77 -2.89 7.83
C CYS A 66 -15.20 -3.13 7.31
N ASN A 67 -15.97 -3.99 7.98
CA ASN A 67 -17.29 -4.46 7.54
C ASN A 67 -18.47 -3.79 8.27
N ASP A 68 -18.38 -2.48 8.54
CA ASP A 68 -19.50 -1.67 9.10
C ASP A 68 -20.11 -2.26 10.39
N GLY A 69 -19.26 -2.76 11.26
CA GLY A 69 -19.61 -3.34 12.56
C GLY A 69 -19.81 -4.85 12.56
N GLN A 70 -19.81 -5.50 11.38
CA GLN A 70 -19.98 -6.93 11.26
C GLN A 70 -18.63 -7.67 11.39
N ALA A 71 -18.55 -8.61 12.33
CA ALA A 71 -17.36 -9.46 12.42
C ALA A 71 -17.36 -10.53 11.31
N PHE A 72 -16.19 -11.01 10.95
CA PHE A 72 -16.07 -12.25 10.18
C PHE A 72 -16.81 -13.39 10.89
N SER A 73 -17.59 -14.11 10.10
CA SER A 73 -18.23 -15.37 10.48
C SER A 73 -17.18 -16.44 10.75
N ASP A 74 -17.57 -17.50 11.47
CA ASP A 74 -16.67 -18.62 11.73
C ASP A 74 -16.24 -19.34 10.44
N ALA A 75 -17.04 -19.25 9.37
CA ALA A 75 -16.68 -19.76 8.05
C ALA A 75 -15.54 -18.93 7.42
N GLU A 76 -15.67 -17.60 7.41
CA GLU A 76 -14.63 -16.69 6.89
C GLU A 76 -13.33 -16.82 7.70
N ILE A 77 -13.42 -16.94 9.03
CA ILE A 77 -12.25 -17.22 9.87
C ILE A 77 -11.59 -18.54 9.49
N LYS A 78 -12.38 -19.59 9.26
CA LYS A 78 -11.85 -20.91 8.89
C LYS A 78 -11.15 -20.86 7.54
N GLU A 79 -11.69 -20.10 6.58
CA GLU A 79 -11.03 -19.85 5.31
C GLU A 79 -9.69 -19.13 5.51
N ILE A 80 -9.67 -18.07 6.32
CA ILE A 80 -8.43 -17.35 6.64
C ILE A 80 -7.38 -18.31 7.23
N GLN A 81 -7.76 -19.14 8.19
CA GLN A 81 -6.88 -20.12 8.82
C GLN A 81 -6.46 -21.27 7.89
N THR A 82 -7.20 -21.50 6.81
CA THR A 82 -6.90 -22.55 5.82
C THR A 82 -5.93 -22.06 4.76
N TYR A 83 -6.07 -20.81 4.31
CA TYR A 83 -5.32 -20.27 3.17
C TYR A 83 -4.14 -19.39 3.56
N PHE A 84 -4.17 -18.76 4.73
CA PHE A 84 -3.12 -17.84 5.16
C PHE A 84 -2.34 -18.39 6.35
N GLN A 85 -1.12 -17.86 6.52
CA GLN A 85 -0.23 -18.33 7.57
C GLN A 85 -0.77 -17.95 8.96
N CYS A 86 -1.04 -18.98 9.76
CA CYS A 86 -1.30 -18.86 11.19
C CYS A 86 -0.17 -19.46 12.03
N ASP A 87 -0.13 -19.11 13.31
CA ASP A 87 0.73 -19.77 14.30
C ASP A 87 0.12 -21.09 14.82
N GLU A 88 0.79 -21.71 15.79
CA GLU A 88 0.34 -22.96 16.43
C GLU A 88 -1.01 -22.85 17.15
N ASN A 89 -1.41 -21.64 17.54
CA ASN A 89 -2.67 -21.34 18.21
C ASN A 89 -3.75 -20.86 17.22
N LYS A 90 -3.51 -20.98 15.92
CA LYS A 90 -4.37 -20.51 14.83
C LYS A 90 -4.57 -18.99 14.81
N GLY A 91 -3.67 -18.23 15.42
CA GLY A 91 -3.61 -16.77 15.29
C GLY A 91 -2.99 -16.38 13.95
N LEU A 92 -3.54 -15.37 13.27
CA LEU A 92 -3.06 -14.91 11.97
C LEU A 92 -1.72 -14.16 12.13
N THR A 93 -0.65 -14.62 11.49
CA THR A 93 0.67 -13.96 11.60
C THR A 93 0.74 -12.70 10.76
N LEU A 94 1.76 -11.85 10.97
CA LEU A 94 1.99 -10.66 10.13
C LEU A 94 2.14 -11.05 8.65
N LYS A 95 2.79 -12.18 8.36
CA LYS A 95 2.93 -12.66 6.98
C LYS A 95 1.57 -13.08 6.43
N GLY A 96 0.79 -13.87 7.18
CA GLY A 96 -0.55 -14.26 6.76
C GLY A 96 -1.47 -13.07 6.52
N PHE A 97 -1.39 -12.05 7.38
CA PHE A 97 -2.12 -10.80 7.24
C PHE A 97 -1.75 -10.03 5.96
N LYS A 98 -0.45 -9.94 5.65
CA LYS A 98 0.03 -9.34 4.40
C LYS A 98 -0.38 -10.15 3.17
N ASP A 99 -0.29 -11.48 3.22
CA ASP A 99 -0.69 -12.35 2.11
C ASP A 99 -2.21 -12.25 1.83
N MET A 100 -3.01 -12.11 2.89
CA MET A 100 -4.46 -11.85 2.79
C MET A 100 -4.74 -10.53 2.07
N TYR A 101 -4.11 -9.43 2.52
CA TYR A 101 -4.25 -8.13 1.87
C TYR A 101 -3.69 -8.11 0.45
N HIS A 102 -2.60 -8.82 0.18
CA HIS A 102 -2.06 -8.97 -1.17
C HIS A 102 -3.08 -9.60 -2.12
N THR A 103 -3.71 -10.69 -1.67
CA THR A 103 -4.74 -11.40 -2.44
C THR A 103 -5.94 -10.49 -2.71
N GLN A 104 -6.48 -9.85 -1.67
CA GLN A 104 -7.62 -8.93 -1.79
C GLN A 104 -7.28 -7.73 -2.66
N SER A 105 -6.17 -7.02 -2.42
CA SER A 105 -5.78 -5.83 -3.19
C SER A 105 -5.44 -6.13 -4.65
N SER A 106 -5.00 -7.35 -4.95
CA SER A 106 -4.75 -7.76 -6.33
C SER A 106 -6.03 -7.99 -7.11
N ALA A 107 -7.09 -8.46 -6.46
CA ALA A 107 -8.40 -8.74 -7.08
C ALA A 107 -9.36 -7.55 -7.01
N GLU A 108 -9.44 -6.88 -5.86
CA GLU A 108 -10.43 -5.86 -5.49
C GLU A 108 -9.76 -4.67 -4.78
N PRO A 109 -8.86 -3.92 -5.47
CA PRO A 109 -8.08 -2.82 -4.87
C PRO A 109 -8.96 -1.71 -4.26
N MET A 110 -10.16 -1.48 -4.81
CA MET A 110 -11.08 -0.46 -4.30
C MET A 110 -11.67 -0.84 -2.94
N GLU A 111 -11.90 -2.12 -2.66
CA GLU A 111 -12.36 -2.56 -1.34
C GLU A 111 -11.26 -2.36 -0.30
N THR A 112 -10.02 -2.77 -0.60
CA THR A 112 -8.89 -2.46 0.29
C THR A 112 -8.73 -0.95 0.50
N TRP A 113 -8.95 -0.12 -0.52
CA TRP A 113 -8.84 1.33 -0.37
C TRP A 113 -9.93 1.92 0.54
N LYS A 114 -11.16 1.41 0.46
CA LYS A 114 -12.23 1.79 1.40
C LYS A 114 -11.83 1.45 2.83
N ASP A 115 -11.25 0.28 3.07
CA ASP A 115 -10.74 -0.10 4.39
C ASP A 115 -9.64 0.87 4.86
N MET A 116 -8.69 1.22 4.00
CA MET A 116 -7.62 2.16 4.35
C MET A 116 -8.15 3.56 4.69
N LYS A 117 -9.26 3.99 4.07
CA LYS A 117 -9.97 5.22 4.46
C LYS A 117 -10.60 5.07 5.84
N LYS A 118 -11.37 4.01 6.08
CA LYS A 118 -12.03 3.72 7.37
C LYS A 118 -11.02 3.62 8.52
N LEU A 119 -9.84 3.05 8.25
CA LEU A 119 -8.76 2.86 9.20
C LEU A 119 -7.83 4.09 9.36
N GLY A 120 -8.07 5.17 8.60
CA GLY A 120 -7.32 6.43 8.73
C GLY A 120 -5.94 6.48 8.07
N TYR A 121 -5.63 5.54 7.16
CA TYR A 121 -4.35 5.45 6.46
C TYR A 121 -4.34 6.10 5.07
N GLU A 122 -5.50 6.54 4.55
CA GLU A 122 -5.60 7.21 3.23
C GLU A 122 -4.60 8.34 3.08
N LYS A 123 -4.58 9.28 4.04
CA LYS A 123 -3.70 10.45 3.99
C LYS A 123 -2.22 10.04 3.95
N GLU A 124 -1.81 9.08 4.79
CA GLU A 124 -0.43 8.59 4.80
C GLU A 124 -0.05 8.00 3.44
N LEU A 125 -0.89 7.13 2.87
CA LEU A 125 -0.63 6.50 1.58
C LEU A 125 -0.54 7.52 0.43
N LEU A 126 -1.43 8.52 0.42
CA LEU A 126 -1.39 9.61 -0.55
C LEU A 126 -0.12 10.47 -0.43
N GLU A 127 0.27 10.82 0.79
CA GLU A 127 1.50 11.59 1.05
C GLU A 127 2.75 10.81 0.60
N LYS A 128 2.78 9.49 0.83
CA LYS A 128 3.88 8.62 0.36
C LYS A 128 3.94 8.55 -1.17
N ARG A 129 2.79 8.37 -1.82
CA ARG A 129 2.68 8.41 -3.29
C ARG A 129 3.21 9.73 -3.84
N ASP A 130 2.75 10.85 -3.30
CA ASP A 130 3.13 12.18 -3.77
C ASP A 130 4.61 12.46 -3.52
N ALA A 131 5.16 11.99 -2.40
CA ALA A 131 6.60 12.06 -2.13
C ALA A 131 7.42 11.23 -3.14
N ALA A 132 6.92 10.07 -3.57
CA ALA A 132 7.56 9.23 -4.58
C ALA A 132 7.57 9.87 -5.98
N LEU A 133 6.67 10.84 -6.24
CA LEU A 133 6.61 11.63 -7.48
C LEU A 133 7.54 12.85 -7.48
N ARG A 134 8.27 13.09 -6.40
CA ARG A 134 9.17 14.24 -6.27
C ARG A 134 10.63 13.87 -6.56
N CYS A 135 11.39 14.87 -7.00
CA CYS A 135 12.82 14.75 -7.24
C CYS A 135 13.53 14.33 -5.96
N ARG A 136 14.34 13.27 -6.00
CA ARG A 136 15.08 12.80 -4.83
C ARG A 136 15.99 13.87 -4.23
N VAL A 137 16.52 14.76 -5.06
CA VAL A 137 17.44 15.84 -4.67
C VAL A 137 16.69 17.05 -4.14
N CYS A 138 15.98 17.79 -5.01
CA CYS A 138 15.39 19.10 -4.66
C CYS A 138 13.93 19.04 -4.19
N LYS A 139 13.30 17.86 -4.20
CA LYS A 139 11.88 17.64 -3.85
C LYS A 139 10.83 18.33 -4.74
N SER A 140 11.23 19.03 -5.80
CA SER A 140 10.31 19.55 -6.83
C SER A 140 9.67 18.41 -7.63
N ALA A 141 8.60 18.71 -8.39
CA ALA A 141 7.97 17.74 -9.29
C ALA A 141 9.01 17.10 -10.25
N SER A 142 8.84 15.81 -10.52
CA SER A 142 9.80 15.03 -11.31
C SER A 142 9.16 14.36 -12.51
N ASN A 143 9.82 14.52 -13.66
CA ASN A 143 9.42 13.89 -14.92
C ASN A 143 10.45 12.86 -15.41
N LEU A 144 11.64 12.84 -14.82
CA LEU A 144 12.70 11.91 -15.17
C LEU A 144 12.78 10.80 -14.14
N VAL A 145 12.73 9.55 -14.59
CA VAL A 145 12.95 8.36 -13.74
C VAL A 145 14.30 7.76 -14.11
N CYS A 146 15.06 7.29 -13.11
CA CYS A 146 16.29 6.54 -13.36
C CYS A 146 16.01 5.37 -14.32
N SER A 147 16.66 5.37 -15.48
CA SER A 147 16.40 4.39 -16.53
C SER A 147 16.74 2.96 -16.12
N ARG A 148 17.67 2.78 -15.19
CA ARG A 148 18.13 1.48 -14.70
C ARG A 148 17.19 0.87 -13.66
N CYS A 149 16.91 1.59 -12.57
CA CYS A 149 16.10 1.05 -11.48
C CYS A 149 14.60 1.33 -11.62
N LYS A 150 14.20 2.33 -12.40
CA LYS A 150 12.80 2.79 -12.54
C LYS A 150 12.09 3.20 -11.23
N VAL A 151 12.84 3.35 -10.12
CA VAL A 151 12.31 3.70 -8.78
C VAL A 151 12.53 5.18 -8.46
N VAL A 152 13.77 5.66 -8.56
CA VAL A 152 14.12 7.02 -8.14
C VAL A 152 13.82 8.02 -9.25
N ARG A 153 13.25 9.17 -8.87
CA ARG A 153 12.91 10.24 -9.80
C ARG A 153 13.70 11.53 -9.58
N TYR A 154 13.81 12.31 -10.64
CA TYR A 154 14.55 13.57 -10.72
C TYR A 154 13.77 14.60 -11.53
N CYS A 155 13.93 15.88 -11.20
CA CYS A 155 13.40 16.96 -12.02
C CYS A 155 14.16 17.10 -13.36
N GLY A 156 15.41 16.64 -13.42
CA GLY A 156 16.24 16.67 -14.63
C GLY A 156 17.59 15.97 -14.45
N ALA A 157 18.40 15.98 -15.51
CA ALA A 157 19.68 15.27 -15.57
C ALA A 157 20.70 15.76 -14.53
N ASP A 158 20.64 17.04 -14.13
CA ASP A 158 21.59 17.58 -13.16
C ASP A 158 21.38 16.99 -11.76
N CYS A 159 20.14 16.95 -11.29
CA CYS A 159 19.79 16.27 -10.04
C CYS A 159 20.09 14.77 -10.10
N GLN A 160 19.87 14.12 -11.25
CA GLN A 160 20.26 12.71 -11.41
C GLN A 160 21.77 12.52 -11.27
N LYS A 161 22.59 13.34 -11.94
CA LYS A 161 24.06 13.27 -11.86
C LYS A 161 24.56 13.55 -10.43
N GLN A 162 23.95 14.51 -9.75
CA GLN A 162 24.28 14.83 -8.36
C GLN A 162 24.02 13.64 -7.43
N ASP A 163 22.82 13.08 -7.46
CA ASP A 163 22.47 11.92 -6.63
C ASP A 163 23.28 10.67 -7.02
N TRP A 164 23.56 10.47 -8.31
CA TRP A 164 24.40 9.39 -8.79
C TRP A 164 25.80 9.42 -8.18
N LYS A 165 26.43 10.61 -8.18
CA LYS A 165 27.76 10.81 -7.57
C LYS A 165 27.71 10.65 -6.05
N ALA A 166 26.67 11.18 -5.41
CA ALA A 166 26.55 11.20 -3.96
C ALA A 166 26.26 9.82 -3.35
N SER A 167 25.28 9.06 -3.89
CA SER A 167 24.86 7.80 -3.26
C SER A 167 24.16 6.79 -4.17
N HIS A 168 23.42 7.23 -5.19
CA HIS A 168 22.52 6.32 -5.90
C HIS A 168 23.26 5.21 -6.65
N LYS A 169 24.46 5.46 -7.18
CA LYS A 169 25.26 4.44 -7.87
C LYS A 169 25.52 3.18 -7.03
N ASN A 170 25.60 3.33 -5.70
CA ASN A 170 25.87 2.24 -4.77
C ASN A 170 24.61 1.41 -4.46
N THR A 171 23.42 1.96 -4.70
CA THR A 171 22.12 1.36 -4.32
C THR A 171 21.23 1.07 -5.52
N CYS A 172 21.60 1.52 -6.71
CA CYS A 172 20.86 1.33 -7.94
C CYS A 172 20.91 -0.14 -8.37
N LYS A 173 19.74 -0.79 -8.41
CA LYS A 173 19.56 -2.15 -8.93
C LYS A 173 18.70 -2.10 -10.21
N PRO A 174 19.01 -2.90 -11.24
CA PRO A 174 18.13 -3.01 -12.40
C PRO A 174 16.77 -3.55 -12.00
N VAL A 175 15.72 -3.20 -12.75
CA VAL A 175 14.44 -3.91 -12.65
C VAL A 175 14.70 -5.37 -13.02
N LEU A 176 14.26 -6.29 -12.18
CA LEU A 176 14.26 -7.71 -12.52
C LEU A 176 13.08 -7.92 -13.46
N ASP A 177 13.36 -8.38 -14.69
CA ASP A 177 12.36 -8.80 -15.66
C ASP A 177 11.72 -10.14 -15.26
#